data_AF-A0A7X9ML82-F1
#
_entry.id   AF-A0A7X9ML82-F1
#
_cell.length_a   1.000
_cell.length_b   1.000
_cell.length_c   1.000
_cell.angle_alpha   90.00
_cell.angle_beta   90.00
_cell.angle_gamma   90.00
#
_symmetry.space_group_name_H-M   'P 1'
#
loop_
_entity.id
_entity.type
_entity.pdbx_description
1 polymer ?
#
loop_
_entity_poly.entity_id
_entity_poly.type
_entity_poly.pdbx_seq_one_letter_code
_entity_poly.pdbx_strand_id
1 'polypeptide(L)'
;MKTPIKLALFGAGLVVAFGAVLGLARVVGSDNVAGSGTNISDMHEHHGEHDGGATGHDHAADGGAPPPGIRTAIDPRYPVGTTVLLTADHMPGMNGAQATISGAFDTTTYSVSYTPTTGGEPVVDHRWVVHEELDNPGPAPLADGTEVGLQAEHMGGMNGARATIDSSTDETVYMVDLEADGMEMTNHKWVVESEITPAR
;
A
#
# COMPACT_ATOMS: atom_id res chain seq x y z
N MET A 1 -29.30 43.59 24.41
CA MET A 1 -28.12 44.44 24.09
C MET A 1 -27.26 43.63 23.13
N LYS A 2 -27.44 43.70 21.80
CA LYS A 2 -26.78 44.61 20.82
C LYS A 2 -25.24 44.73 20.95
N THR A 3 -24.53 43.78 20.30
CA THR A 3 -23.30 43.85 19.44
C THR A 3 -22.03 44.62 19.91
N PRO A 4 -20.79 44.32 19.44
CA PRO A 4 -20.43 44.10 18.03
C PRO A 4 -19.45 42.96 17.66
N ILE A 5 -19.66 42.56 16.40
CA ILE A 5 -18.82 41.78 15.47
C ILE A 5 -17.44 42.44 15.30
N LYS A 6 -16.38 41.63 15.17
CA LYS A 6 -15.10 42.06 14.58
C LYS A 6 -14.86 41.31 13.28
N LEU A 7 -14.93 42.08 12.19
CA LEU A 7 -14.53 41.75 10.83
C LEU A 7 -13.08 42.21 10.65
N ALA A 8 -12.19 41.37 10.12
CA ALA A 8 -10.89 41.80 9.63
C ALA A 8 -10.64 41.20 8.24
N LEU A 9 -10.29 42.09 7.33
CA LEU A 9 -10.10 41.91 5.89
C LEU A 9 -8.75 41.28 5.54
N PHE A 10 -8.78 40.54 4.42
CA PHE A 10 -7.83 40.50 3.31
C PHE A 10 -6.34 40.84 3.54
N GLY A 11 -5.48 39.86 3.30
CA GLY A 11 -4.10 40.04 2.85
C GLY A 11 -3.89 39.26 1.56
N ALA A 12 -3.76 39.97 0.44
CA ALA A 12 -3.37 39.45 -0.86
C ALA A 12 -1.83 39.54 -1.03
N GLY A 13 -1.27 38.59 -1.78
CA GLY A 13 0.00 38.77 -2.49
C GLY A 13 1.10 37.79 -2.09
N LEU A 14 1.55 36.95 -3.02
CA LEU A 14 2.71 37.26 -3.87
C LEU A 14 2.96 36.07 -4.82
N VAL A 15 2.90 36.35 -6.13
CA VAL A 15 3.38 35.48 -7.20
C VAL A 15 4.91 35.58 -7.25
N VAL A 16 5.60 34.43 -7.29
CA VAL A 16 7.00 34.36 -7.73
C VAL A 16 7.09 33.33 -8.85
N ALA A 17 7.36 33.83 -10.06
CA ALA A 17 7.71 33.06 -11.23
C ALA A 17 9.22 33.20 -11.49
N PHE A 18 9.93 32.08 -11.59
CA PHE A 18 11.26 31.88 -12.19
C PHE A 18 11.41 30.37 -12.38
N GLY A 19 11.88 29.79 -13.47
CA GLY A 19 12.41 30.28 -14.73
C GLY A 19 12.75 29.02 -15.54
N ALA A 20 12.48 29.05 -16.83
CA ALA A 20 12.83 27.97 -17.76
C ALA A 20 14.36 27.82 -17.88
N VAL A 21 14.86 26.59 -17.90
CA VAL A 21 16.13 26.28 -18.57
C VAL A 21 15.94 25.10 -19.51
N LEU A 22 16.09 25.45 -20.78
CA LEU A 22 16.20 24.62 -21.96
C LEU A 22 17.62 24.03 -22.02
N GLY A 23 17.75 22.73 -22.30
CA GLY A 23 19.05 22.09 -22.51
C GLY A 23 18.92 20.82 -23.36
N LEU A 24 18.88 20.99 -24.68
CA LEU A 24 19.09 19.93 -25.66
C LEU A 24 20.58 19.81 -25.97
N ALA A 25 21.16 18.62 -25.85
CA ALA A 25 22.35 18.24 -26.61
C ALA A 25 22.38 16.71 -26.80
N ARG A 26 22.09 16.28 -28.02
CA ARG A 26 22.44 14.96 -28.54
C ARG A 26 23.93 14.96 -28.90
N VAL A 27 24.61 13.85 -28.61
CA VAL A 27 25.84 13.48 -29.34
C VAL A 27 25.64 12.09 -29.93
N VAL A 28 25.97 11.97 -31.21
CA VAL A 28 25.98 10.75 -32.03
C VAL A 28 27.43 10.50 -32.43
N GLY A 29 27.82 9.23 -32.52
CA GLY A 29 29.05 8.75 -33.18
C GLY A 29 29.94 7.97 -32.21
N SER A 30 30.53 6.83 -32.56
CA SER A 30 30.60 6.09 -33.82
C SER A 30 31.01 4.65 -33.49
N ASP A 31 30.60 3.72 -34.35
CA ASP A 31 31.00 2.32 -34.38
C ASP A 31 32.53 2.16 -34.51
N ASN A 32 33.10 1.06 -34.01
CA ASN A 32 34.00 0.16 -34.76
C ASN A 32 34.59 -0.98 -33.89
N VAL A 33 34.45 -2.20 -34.46
CA VAL A 33 35.46 -3.29 -34.57
C VAL A 33 35.69 -4.24 -33.37
N ALA A 34 35.13 -5.43 -33.59
CA ALA A 34 35.73 -6.78 -33.52
C ALA A 34 36.41 -7.29 -32.24
N GLY A 35 35.89 -8.42 -31.75
CA GLY A 35 36.64 -9.34 -30.91
C GLY A 35 35.82 -10.49 -30.36
N SER A 36 36.23 -11.71 -30.73
CA SER A 36 36.01 -12.99 -30.05
C SER A 36 34.66 -13.69 -30.21
N GLY A 37 34.73 -14.80 -30.95
CA GLY A 37 33.71 -15.85 -30.94
C GLY A 37 33.62 -16.53 -29.58
N THR A 38 32.40 -16.95 -29.23
CA THR A 38 32.13 -17.94 -28.19
C THR A 38 30.81 -18.63 -28.50
N ASN A 39 30.89 -19.96 -28.54
CA ASN A 39 29.87 -21.01 -28.40
C ASN A 39 28.39 -20.59 -28.38
N ILE A 40 27.65 -21.09 -29.37
CA ILE A 40 26.19 -21.21 -29.33
C ILE A 40 25.84 -22.30 -28.31
N SER A 41 25.27 -21.92 -27.18
CA SER A 41 24.64 -22.83 -26.23
C SER A 41 23.42 -22.13 -25.62
N ASP A 42 22.26 -22.76 -25.81
CA ASP A 42 20.99 -22.56 -25.10
C ASP A 42 20.54 -21.13 -24.82
N MET A 43 19.82 -20.56 -25.77
CA MET A 43 18.72 -19.66 -25.45
C MET A 43 17.53 -20.51 -25.05
N HIS A 44 17.38 -20.75 -23.74
CA HIS A 44 16.11 -21.22 -23.18
C HIS A 44 15.15 -20.03 -23.19
N GLU A 45 14.43 -19.87 -24.30
CA GLU A 45 13.17 -19.13 -24.35
C GLU A 45 12.21 -19.77 -23.33
N HIS A 46 12.05 -19.16 -22.17
CA HIS A 46 10.87 -19.43 -21.34
C HIS A 46 9.72 -18.55 -21.87
N HIS A 47 9.22 -18.90 -23.06
CA HIS A 47 7.86 -18.56 -23.45
C HIS A 47 6.90 -19.43 -22.64
N GLY A 48 6.59 -18.96 -21.43
CA GLY A 48 5.39 -19.35 -20.71
C GLY A 48 4.29 -18.35 -21.03
N GLU A 49 3.70 -18.43 -22.22
CA GLU A 49 2.36 -17.87 -22.43
C GLU A 49 1.38 -18.78 -21.67
N HIS A 50 1.17 -18.46 -20.39
CA HIS A 50 -0.01 -18.90 -19.68
C HIS A 50 -1.13 -17.92 -19.96
N ASP A 51 -1.95 -18.29 -20.94
CA ASP A 51 -3.35 -17.89 -21.00
C ASP A 51 -4.06 -18.50 -19.79
N GLY A 52 -4.64 -17.66 -18.94
CA GLY A 52 -5.32 -18.06 -17.72
C GLY A 52 -5.58 -16.82 -16.86
N GLY A 53 -6.80 -16.30 -16.91
CA GLY A 53 -7.23 -15.17 -16.08
C GLY A 53 -6.93 -15.41 -14.60
N ALA A 54 -5.86 -14.79 -14.10
CA ALA A 54 -5.47 -14.76 -12.71
C ALA A 54 -5.99 -13.46 -12.09
N THR A 55 -7.31 -13.37 -11.93
CA THR A 55 -7.90 -12.28 -11.15
C THR A 55 -7.75 -12.62 -9.67
N GLY A 56 -6.75 -12.04 -9.00
CA GLY A 56 -6.87 -11.66 -7.58
C GLY A 56 -6.08 -12.44 -6.52
N HIS A 57 -4.93 -13.06 -6.82
CA HIS A 57 -4.15 -13.78 -5.80
C HIS A 57 -2.64 -13.43 -5.75
N ASP A 58 -2.18 -12.44 -6.52
CA ASP A 58 -0.78 -11.99 -6.46
C ASP A 58 -0.55 -11.09 -5.24
N HIS A 59 -0.30 -11.71 -4.09
CA HIS A 59 0.26 -11.02 -2.93
C HIS A 59 1.78 -10.98 -3.04
N ALA A 60 2.38 -9.80 -2.85
CA ALA A 60 3.82 -9.68 -2.79
C ALA A 60 4.37 -10.38 -1.52
N ALA A 61 5.50 -11.08 -1.66
CA ALA A 61 6.18 -11.72 -0.53
C ALA A 61 6.80 -10.71 0.47
N ASP A 62 6.99 -9.45 0.07
CA ASP A 62 7.40 -8.36 0.94
C ASP A 62 6.42 -7.19 0.77
N GLY A 63 5.76 -6.81 1.86
CA GLY A 63 4.84 -5.65 1.88
C GLY A 63 5.56 -4.30 1.92
N GLY A 64 6.89 -4.29 2.03
CA GLY A 64 7.73 -3.10 2.02
C GLY A 64 7.62 -2.26 3.30
N ALA A 65 8.25 -1.08 3.27
CA ALA A 65 8.26 -0.17 4.42
C ALA A 65 6.85 0.38 4.74
N PRO A 66 6.56 0.72 6.01
CA PRO A 66 5.33 1.43 6.36
C PRO A 66 5.25 2.78 5.61
N PRO A 67 4.02 3.28 5.31
CA PRO A 67 3.84 4.51 4.56
C PRO A 67 4.45 5.71 5.33
N PRO A 68 5.00 6.71 4.62
CA PRO A 68 5.68 7.83 5.26
C PRO A 68 4.72 8.65 6.12
N GLY A 69 5.15 8.98 7.34
CA GLY A 69 4.39 9.82 8.26
C GLY A 69 3.40 9.06 9.16
N ILE A 70 3.21 7.76 8.94
CA ILE A 70 2.41 6.92 9.86
C ILE A 70 3.04 6.92 11.25
N ARG A 71 2.19 7.03 12.27
CA ARG A 71 2.63 7.10 13.66
C ARG A 71 2.77 5.70 14.24
N THR A 72 3.94 5.38 14.79
CA THR A 72 4.13 4.16 15.57
C THR A 72 3.26 4.17 16.82
N ALA A 73 2.68 3.01 17.16
CA ALA A 73 1.95 2.84 18.41
C ALA A 73 2.88 3.00 19.62
N ILE A 74 2.43 3.73 20.65
CA ILE A 74 3.25 4.00 21.85
C ILE A 74 3.27 2.80 22.79
N ASP A 75 2.12 2.16 22.98
CA ASP A 75 1.93 1.01 23.88
C ASP A 75 0.98 -0.01 23.24
N PRO A 76 1.39 -0.65 22.13
CA PRO A 76 0.55 -1.62 21.44
C PRO A 76 0.37 -2.86 22.31
N ARG A 77 -0.83 -3.46 22.27
CA ARG A 77 -1.10 -4.73 22.96
C ARG A 77 -0.13 -5.84 22.58
N TYR A 78 0.30 -5.85 21.31
CA TYR A 78 1.30 -6.78 20.78
C TYR A 78 2.53 -6.00 20.28
N PRO A 79 3.58 -5.84 21.10
CA PRO A 79 4.79 -5.13 20.69
C PRO A 79 5.51 -5.80 19.51
N VAL A 80 6.31 -5.02 18.76
CA VAL A 80 7.18 -5.55 17.70
C VAL A 80 8.08 -6.67 18.23
N GLY A 81 8.20 -7.76 17.47
CA GLY A 81 8.88 -9.00 17.85
C GLY A 81 8.00 -10.01 18.59
N THR A 82 6.74 -9.67 18.93
CA THR A 82 5.82 -10.62 19.57
C THR A 82 5.33 -11.65 18.56
N THR A 83 5.37 -12.93 18.92
CA THR A 83 4.69 -13.99 18.16
C THR A 83 3.22 -14.06 18.58
N VAL A 84 2.35 -14.10 17.58
CA VAL A 84 0.89 -14.08 17.73
C VAL A 84 0.23 -15.14 16.84
N LEU A 85 -1.06 -15.37 17.04
CA LEU A 85 -1.90 -16.18 16.16
C LEU A 85 -2.92 -15.27 15.48
N LEU A 86 -2.94 -15.29 14.15
CA LEU A 86 -3.88 -14.51 13.35
C LEU A 86 -5.25 -15.19 13.34
N THR A 87 -6.32 -14.41 13.46
CA THR A 87 -7.71 -14.85 13.27
C THR A 87 -8.35 -14.22 12.03
N ALA A 88 -7.62 -13.35 11.33
CA ALA A 88 -8.06 -12.79 10.05
C ALA A 88 -7.97 -13.82 8.92
N ASP A 89 -8.82 -13.62 7.92
CA ASP A 89 -9.05 -14.48 6.76
C ASP A 89 -8.92 -13.72 5.43
N HIS A 90 -8.13 -12.64 5.41
CA HIS A 90 -7.99 -11.74 4.25
C HIS A 90 -7.38 -12.45 3.04
N MET A 91 -6.54 -13.45 3.27
CA MET A 91 -5.97 -14.32 2.25
C MET A 91 -5.92 -15.79 2.70
N PRO A 92 -5.92 -16.75 1.76
CA PRO A 92 -5.81 -18.18 2.08
C PRO A 92 -4.62 -18.48 2.99
N GLY A 93 -4.83 -19.35 3.97
CA GLY A 93 -3.78 -19.77 4.91
C GLY A 93 -3.54 -18.84 6.09
N MET A 94 -4.16 -17.64 6.14
CA MET A 94 -3.89 -16.67 7.20
C MET A 94 -4.60 -16.99 8.53
N ASN A 95 -5.84 -17.50 8.48
CA ASN A 95 -6.58 -17.82 9.70
C ASN A 95 -5.94 -19.00 10.44
N GLY A 96 -5.50 -18.76 11.67
CA GLY A 96 -4.76 -19.72 12.49
C GLY A 96 -3.26 -19.78 12.16
N ALA A 97 -2.74 -18.91 11.28
CA ALA A 97 -1.32 -18.79 11.06
C ALA A 97 -0.63 -18.15 12.27
N GLN A 98 0.55 -18.66 12.63
CA GLN A 98 1.45 -17.93 13.52
C GLN A 98 2.11 -16.80 12.74
N ALA A 99 2.24 -15.65 13.38
CA ALA A 99 2.90 -14.49 12.79
C ALA A 99 3.76 -13.77 13.83
N THR A 100 4.77 -13.02 13.38
CA THR A 100 5.57 -12.14 14.23
C THR A 100 5.23 -10.69 13.91
N ILE A 101 4.94 -9.87 14.93
CA ILE A 101 4.69 -8.44 14.73
C ILE A 101 5.98 -7.77 14.21
N SER A 102 5.96 -7.25 12.98
CA SER A 102 7.08 -6.50 12.39
C SER A 102 6.87 -4.98 12.45
N GLY A 103 5.64 -4.51 12.67
CA GLY A 103 5.31 -3.11 12.93
C GLY A 103 3.99 -2.95 13.68
N ALA A 104 3.84 -1.86 14.44
CA ALA A 104 2.62 -1.52 15.17
C ALA A 104 2.38 -0.01 15.09
N PHE A 105 1.19 0.39 14.66
CA PHE A 105 0.91 1.77 14.28
C PHE A 105 -0.45 2.23 14.78
N ASP A 106 -0.53 3.52 15.10
CA ASP A 106 -1.77 4.19 15.48
C ASP A 106 -2.20 5.11 14.32
N THR A 107 -3.20 4.66 13.56
CA THR A 107 -3.81 5.40 12.44
C THR A 107 -5.26 4.96 12.29
N THR A 108 -6.02 5.62 11.41
CA THR A 108 -7.33 5.10 11.00
C THR A 108 -7.13 4.10 9.87
N THR A 109 -7.74 2.93 10.03
CA THR A 109 -7.65 1.81 9.09
C THR A 109 -9.00 1.62 8.40
N TYR A 110 -8.99 1.34 7.10
CA TYR A 110 -10.19 1.27 6.27
C TYR A 110 -10.30 -0.05 5.53
N SER A 111 -11.50 -0.60 5.47
CA SER A 111 -11.86 -1.57 4.43
C SER A 111 -12.35 -0.81 3.21
N VAL A 112 -11.96 -1.25 2.01
CA VAL A 112 -12.27 -0.55 0.77
C VAL A 112 -12.72 -1.48 -0.36
N SER A 113 -13.62 -0.98 -1.20
CA SER A 113 -14.01 -1.64 -2.44
C SER A 113 -13.51 -0.86 -3.64
N TYR A 114 -12.87 -1.51 -4.61
CA TYR A 114 -12.28 -0.86 -5.78
C TYR A 114 -12.20 -1.77 -7.01
N THR A 115 -12.06 -1.16 -8.18
CA THR A 115 -11.71 -1.88 -9.41
C THR A 115 -10.22 -1.68 -9.70
N PRO A 116 -9.42 -2.75 -9.87
CA PRO A 116 -8.00 -2.62 -10.13
C PRO A 116 -7.71 -1.78 -11.39
N THR A 117 -6.66 -0.97 -11.38
CA THR A 117 -6.24 -0.14 -12.53
C THR A 117 -5.79 -0.96 -13.73
N THR A 118 -5.38 -2.21 -13.49
CA THR A 118 -5.05 -3.21 -14.50
C THR A 118 -6.29 -3.86 -15.16
N GLY A 119 -7.49 -3.50 -14.71
CA GLY A 119 -8.75 -4.17 -15.07
C GLY A 119 -9.00 -5.44 -14.25
N GLY A 120 -10.10 -6.13 -14.54
CA GLY A 120 -10.55 -7.33 -13.81
C GLY A 120 -11.82 -7.09 -12.99
N GLU A 121 -12.18 -8.10 -12.19
CA GLU A 121 -13.32 -8.02 -11.29
C GLU A 121 -13.06 -7.03 -10.14
N PRO A 122 -14.09 -6.33 -9.63
CA PRO A 122 -13.96 -5.50 -8.44
C PRO A 122 -13.50 -6.31 -7.23
N VAL A 123 -12.57 -5.76 -6.47
CA VAL A 123 -12.22 -6.23 -5.13
C VAL A 123 -13.19 -5.56 -4.16
N VAL A 124 -13.90 -6.35 -3.37
CA VAL A 124 -14.90 -5.86 -2.42
C VAL A 124 -14.44 -6.12 -1.00
N ASP A 125 -14.68 -5.17 -0.09
CA ASP A 125 -14.32 -5.27 1.33
C ASP A 125 -12.85 -5.67 1.55
N HIS A 126 -11.94 -5.04 0.79
CA HIS A 126 -10.51 -5.27 0.92
C HIS A 126 -10.00 -4.72 2.25
N ARG A 127 -9.58 -5.64 3.12
CA ARG A 127 -8.95 -5.36 4.41
C ARG A 127 -7.45 -5.55 4.29
N TRP A 128 -6.62 -4.54 4.55
CA TRP A 128 -6.96 -3.16 4.91
C TRP A 128 -6.07 -2.18 4.16
N VAL A 129 -6.46 -0.90 4.14
CA VAL A 129 -5.55 0.23 3.84
C VAL A 129 -5.53 1.21 5.02
N VAL A 130 -4.42 1.89 5.24
CA VAL A 130 -4.34 2.93 6.29
C VAL A 130 -4.52 4.34 5.72
N HIS A 131 -4.85 5.32 6.57
CA HIS A 131 -5.12 6.70 6.14
C HIS A 131 -3.98 7.33 5.32
N GLU A 132 -2.73 6.99 5.66
CA GLU A 132 -1.52 7.45 4.97
C GLU A 132 -1.34 6.85 3.57
N GLU A 133 -2.10 5.81 3.22
CA GLU A 133 -2.11 5.18 1.89
C GLU A 133 -3.23 5.72 0.99
N LEU A 134 -3.93 6.78 1.41
CA LEU A 134 -4.96 7.46 0.62
C LEU A 134 -4.39 8.73 -0.03
N ASP A 135 -4.85 9.04 -1.25
CA ASP A 135 -4.47 10.25 -1.97
C ASP A 135 -5.20 11.47 -1.39
N ASN A 136 -4.47 12.32 -0.67
CA ASN A 136 -4.95 13.60 -0.12
C ASN A 136 -6.32 13.51 0.60
N PRO A 137 -6.50 12.61 1.59
CA PRO A 137 -7.82 12.26 2.13
C PRO A 137 -8.47 13.37 2.97
N GLY A 138 -7.74 14.42 3.33
CA GLY A 138 -8.19 15.37 4.35
C GLY A 138 -8.09 14.77 5.75
N PRO A 139 -8.93 15.18 6.71
CA PRO A 139 -8.86 14.67 8.08
C PRO A 139 -9.55 13.31 8.25
N ALA A 140 -8.91 12.41 9.00
CA ALA A 140 -9.52 11.17 9.47
C ALA A 140 -10.53 11.38 10.62
N PRO A 141 -11.50 10.46 10.81
CA PRO A 141 -11.84 9.36 9.91
C PRO A 141 -12.71 9.84 8.73
N LEU A 142 -12.61 9.14 7.59
CA LEU A 142 -13.52 9.31 6.46
C LEU A 142 -14.82 8.54 6.73
N ALA A 143 -15.94 9.05 6.22
CA ALA A 143 -17.24 8.40 6.36
C ALA A 143 -17.39 7.24 5.36
N ASP A 144 -18.15 6.20 5.74
CA ASP A 144 -18.54 5.12 4.84
C ASP A 144 -19.22 5.67 3.57
N GLY A 145 -18.91 5.09 2.42
CA GLY A 145 -19.35 5.54 1.11
C GLY A 145 -18.52 6.70 0.53
N THR A 146 -17.51 7.22 1.24
CA THR A 146 -16.59 8.24 0.68
C THR A 146 -15.75 7.63 -0.44
N GLU A 147 -15.66 8.30 -1.58
CA GLU A 147 -14.73 7.94 -2.65
C GLU A 147 -13.34 8.54 -2.40
N VAL A 148 -12.30 7.73 -2.57
CA VAL A 148 -10.89 8.09 -2.36
C VAL A 148 -9.99 7.53 -3.48
N GLY A 149 -8.82 8.14 -3.68
CA GLY A 149 -7.75 7.54 -4.46
C GLY A 149 -6.83 6.70 -3.57
N LEU A 150 -6.39 5.55 -4.06
CA LEU A 150 -5.43 4.68 -3.35
C LEU A 150 -3.99 4.96 -3.80
N GLN A 151 -3.06 4.97 -2.84
CA GLN A 151 -1.61 4.99 -3.03
C GLN A 151 -0.95 3.68 -2.53
N ALA A 152 -1.73 2.75 -1.97
CA ALA A 152 -1.26 1.44 -1.55
C ALA A 152 -0.85 0.55 -2.74
N GLU A 153 0.19 -0.27 -2.54
CA GLU A 153 0.73 -1.22 -3.52
C GLU A 153 0.67 -2.67 -3.02
N HIS A 154 -0.34 -3.03 -2.23
CA HIS A 154 -0.43 -4.36 -1.59
C HIS A 154 -0.63 -5.49 -2.61
N MET A 155 -1.28 -5.18 -3.73
CA MET A 155 -1.50 -6.09 -4.85
C MET A 155 -1.53 -5.33 -6.18
N GLY A 156 -1.29 -6.06 -7.28
CA GLY A 156 -1.31 -5.51 -8.64
C GLY A 156 -2.60 -4.76 -8.93
N GLY A 157 -2.46 -3.53 -9.42
CA GLY A 157 -3.60 -2.68 -9.81
C GLY A 157 -4.27 -1.89 -8.66
N MET A 158 -3.77 -1.98 -7.43
CA MET A 158 -4.29 -1.19 -6.30
C MET A 158 -3.89 0.28 -6.37
N ASN A 159 -2.62 0.57 -6.63
CA ASN A 159 -2.12 1.94 -6.70
C ASN A 159 -2.79 2.72 -7.85
N GLY A 160 -3.29 3.91 -7.54
CA GLY A 160 -4.03 4.76 -8.45
C GLY A 160 -5.49 4.36 -8.67
N ALA A 161 -5.97 3.27 -8.07
CA ALA A 161 -7.38 2.91 -8.15
C ALA A 161 -8.24 3.92 -7.37
N ARG A 162 -9.45 4.18 -7.87
CA ARG A 162 -10.50 4.82 -7.07
C ARG A 162 -11.23 3.76 -6.26
N ALA A 163 -11.40 4.02 -4.98
CA ALA A 163 -12.02 3.12 -4.04
C ALA A 163 -13.14 3.82 -3.26
N THR A 164 -14.06 3.02 -2.73
CA THR A 164 -15.08 3.45 -1.78
C THR A 164 -14.70 2.95 -0.39
N ILE A 165 -14.77 3.80 0.63
CA ILE A 165 -14.64 3.37 2.02
C ILE A 165 -15.86 2.54 2.41
N ASP A 166 -15.65 1.28 2.77
CA ASP A 166 -16.73 0.38 3.23
C ASP A 166 -16.94 0.49 4.74
N SER A 167 -15.84 0.56 5.49
CA SER A 167 -15.85 0.75 6.95
C SER A 167 -14.51 1.29 7.45
N SER A 168 -14.46 1.75 8.70
CA SER A 168 -13.22 2.19 9.36
C SER A 168 -13.12 1.72 10.82
N THR A 169 -11.89 1.58 11.30
CA THR A 169 -11.55 1.30 12.70
C THR A 169 -10.35 2.15 13.15
N ASP A 170 -10.28 2.45 14.45
CA ASP A 170 -9.19 3.16 15.11
C ASP A 170 -8.32 2.24 15.99
N GLU A 171 -8.49 0.93 15.84
CA GLU A 171 -7.62 -0.07 16.45
C GLU A 171 -6.15 0.08 16.02
N THR A 172 -5.24 -0.35 16.89
CA THR A 172 -3.84 -0.55 16.51
C THR A 172 -3.77 -1.44 15.28
N VAL A 173 -3.08 -0.97 14.24
CA VAL A 173 -2.85 -1.71 13.01
C VAL A 173 -1.42 -2.23 12.99
N TYR A 174 -1.25 -3.47 12.54
CA TYR A 174 0.02 -4.18 12.60
C TYR A 174 0.49 -4.59 11.21
N MET A 175 1.80 -4.53 11.03
CA MET A 175 2.50 -5.30 10.01
C MET A 175 3.00 -6.59 10.63
N VAL A 176 2.92 -7.69 9.88
CA VAL A 176 3.29 -9.01 10.38
C VAL A 176 4.15 -9.78 9.40
N ASP A 177 5.06 -10.59 9.93
CA ASP A 177 5.80 -11.60 9.16
C ASP A 177 5.15 -12.96 9.44
N LEU A 178 4.82 -13.71 8.39
CA LEU A 178 4.08 -14.97 8.48
C LEU A 178 4.43 -15.92 7.33
N GLU A 179 4.24 -17.22 7.56
CA GLU A 179 4.16 -18.21 6.48
C GLU A 179 2.69 -18.52 6.22
N ALA A 180 2.22 -18.31 4.98
CA ALA A 180 0.86 -18.63 4.55
C ALA A 180 0.89 -19.32 3.19
N ASP A 181 0.16 -20.43 3.05
CA ASP A 181 0.08 -21.25 1.83
C ASP A 181 1.46 -21.66 1.24
N GLY A 182 2.44 -21.93 2.13
CA GLY A 182 3.80 -22.30 1.75
C GLY A 182 4.66 -21.14 1.23
N MET A 183 4.19 -19.90 1.40
CA MET A 183 4.93 -18.68 1.10
C MET A 183 5.29 -17.95 2.40
N GLU A 184 6.58 -17.70 2.59
CA GLU A 184 7.09 -16.76 3.58
C GLU A 184 6.78 -15.34 3.11
N MET A 185 6.06 -14.60 3.95
CA MET A 185 5.68 -13.21 3.72
C MET A 185 6.26 -12.35 4.82
N THR A 186 6.94 -11.28 4.43
CA THR A 186 7.50 -10.29 5.33
C THR A 186 6.71 -8.99 5.21
N ASN A 187 6.60 -8.25 6.31
CA ASN A 187 5.97 -6.93 6.32
C ASN A 187 4.54 -6.95 5.76
N HIS A 188 3.79 -8.05 5.93
CA HIS A 188 2.43 -8.16 5.42
C HIS A 188 1.55 -7.07 6.03
N LYS A 189 0.80 -6.39 5.15
CA LYS A 189 -0.06 -5.26 5.43
C LYS A 189 -1.50 -5.65 5.10
N TRP A 190 -2.47 -5.48 5.97
CA TRP A 190 -2.36 -5.15 7.39
C TRP A 190 -3.29 -6.08 8.17
N VAL A 191 -3.11 -6.16 9.48
CA VAL A 191 -4.09 -6.79 10.39
C VAL A 191 -4.35 -5.85 11.57
N VAL A 192 -5.58 -5.81 12.08
CA VAL A 192 -5.93 -4.97 13.24
C VAL A 192 -5.92 -5.77 14.55
N GLU A 193 -5.89 -5.08 15.69
CA GLU A 193 -5.72 -5.72 17.01
C GLU A 193 -6.72 -6.84 17.32
N SER A 194 -7.99 -6.68 16.94
CA SER A 194 -9.05 -7.69 17.11
C SER A 194 -8.89 -8.92 16.22
N GLU A 195 -8.03 -8.86 15.19
CA GLU A 195 -7.70 -9.97 14.29
C GLU A 195 -6.49 -10.78 14.78
N ILE A 196 -6.02 -10.51 16.00
CA ILE A 196 -4.84 -11.11 16.59
C ILE A 196 -5.16 -11.67 17.98
N THR A 197 -4.71 -12.89 18.23
CA THR A 197 -4.73 -13.51 19.56
C THR A 197 -3.32 -13.86 20.04
N PRO A 198 -3.08 -13.94 21.36
CA PRO A 198 -1.77 -14.37 21.86
C PRO A 198 -1.40 -15.77 21.36
N ALA A 199 -0.15 -15.95 20.93
CA ALA A 199 0.38 -17.29 20.72
C ALA A 199 0.42 -18.07 22.04
N ARG A 200 0.21 -19.40 21.97
CA ARG A 200 0.15 -20.27 23.16
C ARG A 200 1.53 -20.61 23.70
#